data_AF-A0A533S977-F1
#
_entry.id   AF-A0A533S977-F1
#
_cell.length_a   1.000
_cell.length_b   1.000
_cell.length_c   1.000
_cell.angle_alpha   90.00
_cell.angle_beta   90.00
_cell.angle_gamma   90.00
#
_symmetry.space_group_name_H-M   'P 1'
#
loop_
_entity.id
_entity.type
_entity.pdbx_description
1 polymer ?
#
loop_
_entity_poly.entity_id
_entity_poly.type
_entity_poly.pdbx_seq_one_letter_code
_entity_poly.pdbx_strand_id
1 'polypeptide(L)'
;RGNAAMPLVSIPYEFTREEIRKSDLVTVLDTEGIALAELEVQSVHSISNIDRTLVVQVQAPHEIASRIAGIRVQEPSVTQPLDQYIDHIADDMIVCRCERVTAGELRELIRHGYRDMNEIKIVTRAGMGACGSKTCNAIIHRLFKEEGIANEEITEGTKRPVFVEVSLGTFAGEKEQE
;
A
#
# COMPACT_ATOMS: atom_id res chain seq x y z
N ARG A 1 -23.47 8.60 -30.07
CA ARG A 1 -22.71 9.02 -28.88
C ARG A 1 -23.45 10.23 -28.33
N GLY A 2 -24.52 9.93 -27.60
CA GLY A 2 -25.75 10.73 -27.58
C GLY A 2 -25.85 11.64 -26.37
N ASN A 3 -26.51 12.77 -26.61
CA ASN A 3 -26.83 13.87 -25.68
C ASN A 3 -25.65 14.77 -25.27
N ALA A 4 -25.50 15.90 -25.96
CA ALA A 4 -24.50 16.93 -25.64
C ALA A 4 -24.72 17.59 -24.26
N ALA A 5 -25.96 17.62 -23.77
CA ALA A 5 -26.29 18.14 -22.45
C ALA A 5 -25.93 17.14 -21.33
N MET A 6 -25.98 15.84 -21.63
CA MET A 6 -25.74 14.76 -20.69
C MET A 6 -24.77 13.72 -21.30
N PRO A 7 -23.50 14.09 -21.55
CA PRO A 7 -22.52 13.16 -22.13
C PRO A 7 -22.25 11.96 -21.22
N LEU A 8 -21.81 10.87 -21.86
CA LEU A 8 -21.36 9.67 -21.17
C LEU A 8 -19.89 9.78 -20.80
N VAL A 9 -19.57 9.55 -19.53
CA VAL A 9 -18.21 9.57 -18.99
C VAL A 9 -17.82 8.14 -18.62
N SER A 10 -16.64 7.70 -19.08
CA SER A 10 -16.07 6.39 -18.79
C SER A 10 -14.99 6.53 -17.72
N ILE A 11 -15.13 5.79 -16.63
CA ILE A 11 -14.26 5.85 -15.46
C ILE A 11 -13.61 4.48 -15.28
N PRO A 12 -12.27 4.37 -15.28
CA PRO A 12 -11.60 3.11 -14.99
C PRO A 12 -11.79 2.72 -13.51
N TYR A 13 -12.05 1.45 -13.27
CA TYR A 13 -12.32 0.88 -11.95
C TYR A 13 -11.52 -0.41 -11.78
N GLU A 14 -10.53 -0.39 -10.88
CA GLU A 14 -9.55 -1.47 -10.67
C GLU A 14 -9.73 -2.18 -9.32
N PHE A 15 -10.93 -2.09 -8.74
CA PHE A 15 -11.28 -2.74 -7.48
C PHE A 15 -12.15 -3.98 -7.73
N THR A 16 -12.69 -4.56 -6.66
CA THR A 16 -13.48 -5.80 -6.67
C THR A 16 -14.64 -5.72 -7.66
N ARG A 17 -14.75 -6.72 -8.56
CA ARG A 17 -15.70 -6.69 -9.68
C ARG A 17 -17.17 -6.74 -9.25
N GLU A 18 -17.47 -7.29 -8.08
CA GLU A 18 -18.83 -7.50 -7.60
C GLU A 18 -19.48 -6.27 -6.95
N GLU A 19 -18.71 -5.19 -6.70
CA GLU A 19 -19.15 -4.05 -5.88
C GLU A 19 -20.00 -3.02 -6.64
N ILE A 20 -19.84 -2.90 -7.96
CA ILE A 20 -20.56 -1.89 -8.76
C ILE A 20 -21.30 -2.55 -9.91
N ARG A 21 -22.61 -2.31 -9.96
CA ARG A 21 -23.53 -2.84 -10.95
C ARG A 21 -24.19 -1.72 -11.72
N LYS A 22 -24.79 -2.09 -12.85
CA LYS A 22 -25.68 -1.20 -13.57
C LYS A 22 -26.84 -0.78 -12.66
N SER A 23 -27.20 0.49 -12.74
CA SER A 23 -28.23 1.16 -11.93
C SER A 23 -27.87 1.43 -10.47
N ASP A 24 -26.63 1.16 -10.06
CA ASP A 24 -26.14 1.65 -8.77
C ASP A 24 -25.91 3.17 -8.84
N LEU A 25 -26.10 3.84 -7.71
CA LEU A 25 -25.80 5.26 -7.56
C LEU A 25 -24.37 5.41 -7.04
N VAL A 26 -23.54 6.17 -7.75
CA VAL A 26 -22.14 6.41 -7.38
C VAL A 26 -21.86 7.89 -7.23
N THR A 27 -21.06 8.25 -6.22
CA THR A 27 -20.54 9.62 -6.09
C THR A 27 -19.37 9.80 -7.04
N VAL A 28 -19.51 10.67 -8.04
CA VAL A 28 -18.41 11.05 -8.94
C VAL A 28 -17.56 12.16 -8.32
N LEU A 29 -16.24 12.05 -8.52
CA LEU A 29 -15.23 12.91 -7.93
C LEU A 29 -14.41 13.62 -9.01
N ASP A 30 -13.86 14.79 -8.69
CA ASP A 30 -12.84 15.44 -9.51
C ASP A 30 -11.41 14.97 -9.18
N THR A 31 -10.41 15.60 -9.80
CA THR A 31 -8.98 15.27 -9.63
C THR A 31 -8.46 15.54 -8.21
N GLU A 32 -9.16 16.35 -7.41
CA GLU A 32 -8.81 16.61 -6.01
C GLU A 32 -9.59 15.70 -5.05
N GLY A 33 -10.46 14.83 -5.57
CA GLY A 33 -11.31 13.96 -4.77
C GLY A 33 -12.57 14.64 -4.23
N ILE A 34 -12.90 15.84 -4.71
CA ILE A 34 -14.10 16.58 -4.30
C ILE A 34 -15.32 15.97 -5.01
N ALA A 35 -16.40 15.75 -4.24
CA ALA A 35 -17.64 15.21 -4.79
C ALA A 35 -18.31 16.23 -5.73
N LEU A 36 -18.61 15.80 -6.96
CA LEU A 36 -19.28 16.61 -7.97
C LEU A 36 -20.79 16.37 -7.99
N ALA A 37 -21.22 15.11 -7.96
CA ALA A 37 -22.61 14.69 -7.99
C ALA A 37 -22.76 13.20 -7.64
N GLU A 38 -24.00 12.77 -7.37
CA GLU A 38 -24.39 11.36 -7.39
C GLU A 38 -25.03 11.03 -8.72
N LEU A 39 -24.52 10.01 -9.41
CA LEU A 39 -24.96 9.64 -10.76
C LEU A 39 -25.23 8.13 -10.84
N GLU A 40 -26.23 7.75 -11.64
CA GLU A 40 -26.55 6.36 -11.89
C GLU A 40 -25.57 5.73 -12.89
N VAL A 41 -25.08 4.54 -12.55
CA VAL A 41 -24.22 3.73 -13.43
C VAL A 41 -25.05 3.18 -14.60
N GLN A 42 -24.68 3.60 -15.82
CA GLN A 42 -25.33 3.18 -17.05
C GLN A 42 -24.82 1.84 -17.55
N SER A 43 -23.52 1.58 -17.40
CA SER A 43 -22.92 0.30 -17.78
C SER A 43 -21.64 0.03 -17.00
N VAL A 44 -21.30 -1.25 -16.84
CA VAL A 44 -20.03 -1.73 -16.32
C VAL A 44 -19.56 -2.83 -17.26
N HIS A 45 -18.34 -2.72 -17.80
CA HIS A 45 -17.79 -3.71 -18.73
C HIS A 45 -16.27 -3.77 -18.66
N SER A 46 -15.69 -4.93 -18.96
CA SER A 46 -14.24 -5.07 -19.14
C SER A 46 -13.83 -4.74 -20.58
N ILE A 47 -12.59 -4.31 -20.76
CA ILE A 47 -11.99 -4.15 -22.09
C ILE A 47 -11.37 -5.50 -22.49
N SER A 48 -11.52 -5.91 -23.75
CA SER A 48 -10.87 -7.13 -24.27
C SER A 48 -9.35 -7.05 -24.05
N ASN A 49 -8.73 -8.12 -23.55
CA ASN A 49 -7.32 -8.20 -23.14
C ASN A 49 -6.92 -7.40 -21.88
N ILE A 50 -7.88 -6.80 -21.15
CA ILE A 50 -7.63 -6.16 -19.84
C ILE A 50 -8.61 -6.75 -18.84
N ASP A 51 -8.16 -7.72 -18.04
CA ASP A 51 -9.00 -8.41 -17.07
C ASP A 51 -9.05 -7.72 -15.69
N ARG A 52 -8.09 -6.86 -15.34
CA ARG A 52 -8.06 -6.22 -14.01
C ARG A 52 -8.81 -4.89 -13.91
N THR A 53 -9.18 -4.30 -15.04
CA THR A 53 -9.82 -2.97 -15.09
C THR A 53 -11.22 -3.08 -15.68
N LEU A 54 -12.22 -2.68 -14.90
CA LEU A 54 -13.58 -2.44 -15.38
C LEU A 54 -13.72 -0.99 -15.83
N VAL A 55 -14.63 -0.74 -16.76
CA VAL A 55 -15.03 0.59 -17.18
C VAL A 55 -16.45 0.84 -16.69
N VAL A 56 -16.59 1.74 -15.73
CA VAL A 56 -17.87 2.21 -15.22
C VAL A 56 -18.28 3.42 -16.04
N GLN A 57 -19.48 3.39 -16.60
CA GLN A 57 -20.02 4.50 -17.39
C GLN A 57 -21.15 5.18 -16.66
N VAL A 58 -21.06 6.50 -16.54
CA VAL A 58 -22.10 7.36 -15.96
C VAL A 58 -22.54 8.40 -16.97
N GLN A 59 -23.77 8.88 -16.85
CA GLN A 59 -24.24 10.01 -17.62
C GLN A 59 -24.23 11.26 -16.74
N ALA A 60 -23.54 12.31 -17.17
CA ALA A 60 -23.30 13.50 -16.35
C ALA A 60 -23.69 14.78 -17.09
N PRO A 61 -24.18 15.83 -16.39
CA PRO A 61 -24.35 17.15 -16.99
C PRO A 61 -23.07 17.68 -17.64
N HIS A 62 -23.20 18.34 -18.77
CA HIS A 62 -22.08 18.90 -19.53
C HIS A 62 -21.11 19.73 -18.67
N GLU A 63 -21.64 20.50 -17.71
CA GLU A 63 -20.89 21.39 -16.81
C GLU A 63 -19.89 20.65 -15.92
N ILE A 64 -20.18 19.39 -15.53
CA ILE A 64 -19.32 18.60 -14.65
C ILE A 64 -18.61 17.46 -15.39
N ALA A 65 -19.08 17.06 -16.57
CA ALA A 65 -18.61 15.87 -17.26
C ALA A 65 -17.10 15.86 -17.54
N SER A 66 -16.51 17.01 -17.88
CA SER A 66 -15.06 17.14 -18.12
C SER A 66 -14.21 17.15 -16.85
N ARG A 67 -14.85 17.33 -15.69
CA ARG A 67 -14.18 17.38 -14.38
C ARG A 67 -14.19 16.03 -13.65
N ILE A 68 -15.05 15.10 -14.07
CA ILE A 68 -15.13 13.77 -13.47
C ILE A 68 -13.82 13.02 -13.74
N ALA A 69 -13.12 12.65 -12.67
CA ALA A 69 -11.87 11.90 -12.70
C ALA A 69 -11.99 10.51 -12.06
N GLY A 70 -12.98 10.30 -11.18
CA GLY A 70 -13.13 9.04 -10.46
C GLY A 70 -14.50 8.88 -9.80
N ILE A 71 -14.65 7.78 -9.07
CA ILE A 71 -15.80 7.48 -8.22
C ILE A 71 -15.33 7.19 -6.79
N ARG A 72 -16.18 7.49 -5.82
CA ARG A 72 -15.95 7.08 -4.43
C ARG A 72 -16.16 5.58 -4.29
N VAL A 73 -15.14 4.87 -3.80
CA VAL A 73 -15.17 3.41 -3.61
C VAL A 73 -15.53 3.03 -2.17
N GLN A 74 -15.07 3.81 -1.20
CA GLN A 74 -15.32 3.56 0.22
C GLN A 74 -16.09 4.72 0.85
N GLU A 75 -17.01 4.38 1.74
CA GLU A 75 -17.76 5.35 2.52
C GLU A 75 -16.83 6.20 3.40
N PRO A 76 -17.13 7.51 3.59
CA PRO A 76 -16.30 8.38 4.41
C PRO A 76 -16.03 7.82 5.81
N SER A 77 -17.00 7.10 6.39
CA SER A 77 -16.88 6.47 7.72
C SER A 77 -15.79 5.40 7.81
N VAL A 78 -15.46 4.74 6.70
CA VAL A 78 -14.39 3.73 6.64
C VAL A 78 -13.01 4.38 6.49
N THR A 79 -12.96 5.54 5.84
CA THR A 79 -11.73 6.27 5.56
C THR A 79 -11.34 7.28 6.64
N GLN A 80 -12.15 7.43 7.69
CA GLN A 80 -11.81 8.34 8.78
C GLN A 80 -10.56 7.85 9.51
N PRO A 81 -9.68 8.76 9.95
CA PRO A 81 -8.62 8.40 10.88
C PRO A 81 -9.21 7.68 12.10
N LEU A 82 -8.43 6.75 12.67
CA LEU A 82 -8.79 6.15 13.95
C LEU A 82 -8.92 7.26 15.02
N ASP A 83 -9.94 7.17 15.87
CA ASP A 83 -10.16 8.12 16.97
C ASP A 83 -8.97 8.16 17.94
N GLN A 84 -8.25 7.05 18.03
CA GLN A 84 -7.09 6.88 18.89
C GLN A 84 -5.93 6.31 18.09
N TYR A 85 -4.74 6.86 18.33
CA TYR A 85 -3.52 6.28 17.81
C TYR A 85 -3.25 4.93 18.47
N ILE A 86 -2.68 4.00 17.71
CA ILE A 86 -2.21 2.72 18.24
C ILE A 86 -0.91 3.00 18.99
N ASP A 87 -0.94 2.87 20.32
CA ASP A 87 0.20 3.21 21.17
C ASP A 87 1.36 2.22 21.05
N HIS A 88 1.08 0.94 20.81
CA HIS A 88 2.08 -0.12 20.77
C HIS A 88 1.77 -1.18 19.69
N ILE A 89 2.83 -1.83 19.22
CA ILE A 89 2.73 -2.96 18.29
C ILE A 89 2.48 -4.24 19.10
N ALA A 90 1.37 -4.93 18.81
CA ALA A 90 1.03 -6.19 19.48
C ALA A 90 2.06 -7.28 19.17
N ASP A 91 2.30 -8.16 20.14
CA ASP A 91 3.38 -9.17 20.08
C ASP A 91 3.27 -10.11 18.88
N ASP A 92 2.06 -10.44 18.43
CA ASP A 92 1.80 -11.34 17.30
C ASP A 92 1.93 -10.66 15.92
N MET A 93 2.11 -9.34 15.87
CA MET A 93 2.27 -8.64 14.60
C MET A 93 3.61 -8.97 13.94
N ILE A 94 3.56 -9.30 12.65
CA ILE A 94 4.75 -9.58 11.84
C ILE A 94 5.49 -8.27 11.53
N VAL A 95 6.70 -8.16 12.06
CA VAL A 95 7.61 -7.02 11.83
C VAL A 95 8.48 -7.26 10.61
N CYS A 96 9.11 -8.44 10.49
CA CYS A 96 9.87 -8.80 9.30
C CYS A 96 9.07 -9.77 8.42
N ARG A 97 8.40 -9.25 7.39
CA ARG A 97 7.55 -10.08 6.51
C ARG A 97 8.32 -11.15 5.75
N CYS A 98 9.57 -10.86 5.34
CA CYS A 98 10.40 -11.81 4.61
C CYS A 98 10.73 -13.05 5.47
N GLU A 99 11.11 -12.81 6.73
CA GLU A 99 11.55 -13.87 7.64
C GLU A 99 10.48 -14.34 8.61
N ARG A 100 9.29 -13.71 8.55
CA ARG A 100 8.12 -13.97 9.41
C ARG A 100 8.40 -13.79 10.91
N VAL A 101 9.23 -12.79 11.24
CA VAL A 101 9.56 -12.46 12.63
C VAL A 101 8.52 -11.51 13.20
N THR A 102 8.00 -11.84 14.39
CA THR A 102 6.99 -11.09 15.14
C THR A 102 7.59 -10.01 16.02
N ALA A 103 6.76 -9.07 16.48
CA ALA A 103 7.17 -8.05 17.44
C ALA A 103 7.57 -8.65 18.80
N GLY A 104 6.85 -9.68 19.25
CA GLY A 104 7.10 -10.36 20.52
C GLY A 104 8.48 -11.01 20.58
N GLU A 105 8.89 -11.70 19.51
CA GLU A 105 10.24 -12.31 19.40
C GLU A 105 11.35 -11.26 19.49
N LEU A 106 11.17 -10.11 18.82
CA LEU A 106 12.15 -9.02 18.85
C LEU A 106 12.21 -8.36 20.24
N ARG A 107 11.04 -8.11 20.82
CA ARG A 107 10.89 -7.51 22.14
C ARG A 107 11.50 -8.38 23.22
N GLU A 108 11.36 -9.70 23.13
CA GLU A 108 12.04 -10.65 24.01
C GLU A 108 13.56 -10.46 23.96
N LEU A 109 14.16 -10.38 22.78
CA LEU A 109 15.61 -10.12 22.65
C LEU A 109 16.01 -8.76 23.24
N ILE A 110 15.22 -7.72 22.98
CA ILE A 110 15.48 -6.39 23.54
C ILE A 110 15.46 -6.45 25.08
N ARG A 111 14.49 -7.15 25.68
CA ARG A 111 14.43 -7.36 27.14
C ARG A 111 15.61 -8.16 27.68
N HIS A 112 16.14 -9.10 26.89
CA HIS A 112 17.38 -9.83 27.22
C HIS A 112 18.66 -9.01 27.08
N GLY A 113 18.57 -7.74 26.68
CA GLY A 113 19.71 -6.81 26.62
C GLY A 113 20.37 -6.70 25.24
N TYR A 114 19.77 -7.26 24.18
CA TYR A 114 20.28 -7.06 22.83
C TYR A 114 20.15 -5.60 22.43
N ARG A 115 21.24 -4.98 22.00
CA ARG A 115 21.28 -3.56 21.57
C ARG A 115 21.91 -3.39 20.19
N ASP A 116 22.36 -4.46 19.54
CA ASP A 116 22.92 -4.43 18.19
C ASP A 116 21.95 -5.05 17.17
N MET A 117 21.62 -4.28 16.14
CA MET A 117 20.79 -4.72 15.02
C MET A 117 21.40 -5.92 14.28
N ASN A 118 22.72 -6.06 14.28
CA ASN A 118 23.41 -7.22 13.70
C ASN A 118 23.24 -8.49 14.54
N GLU A 119 23.21 -8.38 15.87
CA GLU A 119 22.94 -9.52 16.76
C GLU A 119 21.49 -9.99 16.61
N ILE A 120 20.53 -9.06 16.64
CA ILE A 120 19.11 -9.36 16.39
C ILE A 120 18.95 -10.04 15.03
N LYS A 121 19.62 -9.53 13.99
CA LYS A 121 19.63 -10.12 12.64
C LYS A 121 20.22 -11.53 12.64
N ILE A 122 21.29 -11.81 13.38
CA ILE A 122 21.90 -13.15 13.44
C ILE A 122 20.93 -14.15 14.07
N VAL A 123 20.27 -13.77 15.16
CA VAL A 123 19.38 -14.65 15.92
C VAL A 123 18.05 -14.89 15.21
N THR A 124 17.43 -13.83 14.69
CA THR A 124 16.06 -13.88 14.15
C THR A 124 16.00 -13.91 12.63
N ARG A 125 17.11 -13.61 11.96
CA ARG A 125 17.18 -13.28 10.52
C ARG A 125 16.46 -12.00 10.13
N ALA A 126 15.82 -11.26 11.04
CA ALA A 126 15.12 -10.02 10.72
C ALA A 126 16.05 -9.04 9.96
N GLY A 127 15.63 -8.62 8.77
CA GLY A 127 16.41 -7.78 7.87
C GLY A 127 17.25 -8.52 6.83
N MET A 128 17.25 -9.87 6.81
CA MET A 128 17.99 -10.69 5.82
C MET A 128 17.21 -11.01 4.54
N GLY A 129 15.92 -10.67 4.49
CA GLY A 129 15.11 -10.92 3.31
C GLY A 129 15.48 -10.04 2.12
N ALA A 130 14.89 -10.36 0.96
CA ALA A 130 14.91 -9.58 -0.29
C ALA A 130 14.84 -8.06 -0.11
N CYS A 131 13.97 -7.60 0.80
CA CYS A 131 13.80 -6.18 1.07
C CYS A 131 15.04 -5.51 1.69
N GLY A 132 16.02 -6.25 2.24
CA GLY A 132 17.24 -5.72 2.84
C GLY A 132 16.96 -4.79 4.04
N SER A 133 16.02 -5.16 4.90
CA SER A 133 15.60 -4.39 6.09
C SER A 133 14.87 -3.07 5.83
N LYS A 134 14.56 -2.71 4.57
CA LYS A 134 13.90 -1.44 4.22
C LYS A 134 12.52 -1.25 4.87
N THR A 135 11.82 -2.34 5.17
CA THR A 135 10.47 -2.30 5.76
C THR A 135 10.49 -2.47 7.28
N CYS A 136 11.33 -3.36 7.80
CA CYS A 136 11.32 -3.71 9.22
C CYS A 136 12.27 -2.85 10.08
N ASN A 137 13.30 -2.20 9.53
CA ASN A 137 14.31 -1.48 10.33
C ASN A 137 13.69 -0.40 11.22
N ALA A 138 12.87 0.49 10.66
CA ALA A 138 12.21 1.55 11.44
C ALA A 138 11.23 0.99 12.50
N ILE A 139 10.62 -0.16 12.21
CA ILE A 139 9.70 -0.83 13.14
C ILE A 139 10.47 -1.45 14.31
N ILE A 140 11.63 -2.07 14.05
CA ILE A 140 12.50 -2.60 15.11
C ILE A 140 13.00 -1.47 16.01
N HIS A 141 13.40 -0.33 15.44
CA HIS A 141 13.72 0.88 16.19
C HIS A 141 12.55 1.40 17.05
N ARG A 142 11.33 1.33 16.51
CA ARG A 142 10.13 1.63 17.30
C ARG A 142 9.98 0.68 18.50
N LEU A 143 10.24 -0.62 18.33
CA LEU A 143 10.18 -1.58 19.44
C LEU A 143 11.23 -1.29 20.52
N PHE A 144 12.45 -0.89 20.15
CA PHE A 144 13.44 -0.42 21.11
C PHE A 144 12.92 0.76 21.93
N LYS A 145 12.32 1.76 21.26
CA LYS A 145 11.73 2.92 21.93
C LYS A 145 10.57 2.54 22.85
N GLU A 146 9.72 1.59 22.44
CA GLU A 146 8.62 1.08 23.27
C GLU A 146 9.14 0.36 24.53
N GLU A 147 10.29 -0.30 24.45
CA GLU A 147 10.99 -0.88 25.60
C GLU A 147 11.88 0.13 26.36
N GLY A 148 11.75 1.43 26.05
CA GLY A 148 12.42 2.51 26.76
C GLY A 148 13.91 2.68 26.43
N ILE A 149 14.38 2.12 25.32
CA ILE A 149 15.78 2.20 24.89
C ILE A 149 15.97 3.40 23.96
N ALA A 150 16.95 4.24 24.27
CA ALA A 150 17.28 5.40 23.46
C ALA A 150 18.03 4.99 22.18
N ASN A 151 17.88 5.75 21.09
CA ASN A 151 18.53 5.43 19.81
C ASN A 151 20.06 5.41 19.92
N GLU A 152 20.62 6.20 20.83
CA GLU A 152 22.06 6.30 21.08
C GLU A 152 22.65 5.01 21.67
N GLU A 153 21.81 4.19 22.30
CA GLU A 153 22.21 2.87 22.84
C GLU A 153 22.19 1.77 21.77
N ILE A 154 21.61 2.04 20.61
CA ILE A 154 21.40 1.03 19.55
C ILE A 154 22.55 1.08 18.57
N THR A 155 23.18 -0.08 18.35
CA THR A 155 24.17 -0.23 17.27
C THR A 155 23.46 -0.54 15.96
N GLU A 156 23.68 0.32 14.96
CA GLU A 156 23.06 0.19 13.64
C GLU A 156 23.57 -1.02 12.85
N GLY A 157 22.69 -1.52 11.98
CA GLY A 157 23.02 -2.62 11.07
C GLY A 157 24.08 -2.19 10.03
N THR A 158 25.01 -3.09 9.71
CA THR A 158 26.00 -2.82 8.64
C THR A 158 25.30 -2.65 7.29
N LYS A 159 25.40 -1.47 6.68
CA LYS A 159 24.90 -1.20 5.32
C LYS A 159 25.82 -1.84 4.29
N ARG A 160 25.26 -2.61 3.36
CA ARG A 160 26.00 -3.27 2.26
C ARG A 160 25.77 -2.53 0.94
N PRO A 161 26.73 -2.56 -0.01
CA PRO A 161 26.68 -1.71 -1.20
C PRO A 161 25.50 -1.96 -2.14
N VAL A 162 25.04 -3.21 -2.24
CA VAL A 162 23.94 -3.60 -3.13
C VAL A 162 22.61 -3.23 -2.46
N PHE A 163 21.97 -2.18 -2.94
CA PHE A 163 20.73 -1.65 -2.37
C PHE A 163 19.49 -2.48 -2.75
N VAL A 164 19.45 -3.04 -3.95
CA VAL A 164 18.36 -3.89 -4.48
C VAL A 164 18.97 -5.14 -5.09
N GLU A 165 18.20 -6.23 -5.22
CA GLU A 165 18.73 -7.42 -5.90
C GLU A 165 19.11 -7.10 -7.34
N VAL A 166 20.28 -7.59 -7.75
CA VAL A 166 20.82 -7.45 -9.09
C VAL A 166 21.27 -8.83 -9.55
N SER A 167 21.03 -9.15 -10.82
CA SER A 167 21.45 -10.43 -11.38
C SER A 167 22.99 -10.56 -11.35
N LEU A 168 23.50 -11.78 -11.16
CA LEU A 168 24.94 -12.04 -11.24
C LEU A 168 25.49 -11.74 -12.65
N GLY A 169 24.70 -11.98 -13.69
CA GLY A 169 25.05 -11.67 -15.09
C GLY A 169 25.38 -10.18 -15.28
N THR A 170 24.63 -9.29 -14.63
CA THR A 170 24.92 -7.84 -14.63
C THR A 170 26.32 -7.53 -14.06
N PHE A 171 26.73 -8.21 -12.98
CA PHE A 171 28.08 -8.06 -12.42
C PHE A 171 29.17 -8.73 -13.27
N ALA A 172 28.83 -9.83 -13.96
CA ALA A 172 29.71 -10.54 -14.89
C ALA A 172 29.86 -9.83 -16.24
N GLY A 173 29.08 -8.77 -16.50
CA GLY A 173 29.05 -8.08 -17.78
C GLY A 173 28.37 -8.86 -18.89
N GLU A 174 27.50 -9.82 -18.55
CA GLU A 174 26.65 -10.50 -19.52
C GLU A 174 25.70 -9.50 -20.17
N LYS A 175 25.61 -9.57 -21.49
CA LYS A 175 24.58 -8.85 -22.24
C LYS A 175 23.33 -9.72 -22.21
N GLU A 176 22.17 -9.11 -21.95
CA GLU A 176 20.88 -9.79 -22.09
C GLU A 176 20.82 -10.44 -23.48
N GLN A 177 20.56 -11.75 -23.52
CA GLN A 177 20.22 -12.41 -24.78
C GLN A 177 18.80 -11.97 -25.12
N GLU A 178 18.66 -11.15 -26.16
CA GLU A 178 17.35 -10.81 -26.77
C GLU A 178 16.59 -12.06 -27.22
#